data_AF-A0A7S2VFJ5-F1
#
_entry.id   AF-A0A7S2VFJ5-F1
#
_cell.length_a   1.000
_cell.length_b   1.000
_cell.length_c   1.000
_cell.angle_alpha   90.00
_cell.angle_beta   90.00
_cell.angle_gamma   90.00
#
_symmetry.space_group_name_H-M   'P 1'
#
loop_
_entity.id
_entity.type
_entity.pdbx_description
1 polymer ?
#
loop_
_entity_poly.entity_id
_entity_poly.type
_entity_poly.pdbx_seq_one_letter_code
_entity_poly.pdbx_strand_id
1 'polypeptide(L)'
;AGGRKLPCSTPEEVAAEVAAYAAMRPHPMSLRDILTHTEPVTLAAFLQSEVPIRVAERIRSIEELPMWDQVTSLREAHDSLVQTFVELRQVSGDTQLSNFTSVVRGAIKQQQHAVMTM
;
A
#
# COMPACT_ATOMS: atom_id res chain seq x y z
N ALA A 1 -3.91 16.54 -21.14
CA ALA A 1 -3.86 15.33 -21.98
C ALA A 1 -4.33 14.14 -21.14
N GLY A 2 -5.31 13.41 -21.65
CA GLY A 2 -5.94 12.17 -21.16
C GLY A 2 -5.58 11.63 -19.78
N GLY A 3 -6.41 11.94 -18.78
CA GLY A 3 -6.54 11.11 -17.59
C GLY A 3 -7.15 9.77 -18.01
N ARG A 4 -6.30 8.78 -18.29
CA ARG A 4 -6.74 7.39 -18.42
C ARG A 4 -7.29 6.98 -17.06
N LYS A 5 -8.62 6.91 -16.94
CA LYS A 5 -9.25 6.05 -15.93
C LYS A 5 -8.76 4.64 -16.24
N LEU A 6 -7.79 4.19 -15.47
CA LEU A 6 -7.32 2.81 -15.50
C LEU A 6 -8.52 1.91 -15.16
N PRO A 7 -8.61 0.71 -15.76
CA PRO A 7 -9.70 -0.21 -15.46
C PRO A 7 -9.72 -0.44 -13.95
N CYS A 8 -10.86 -0.16 -13.34
CA CYS A 8 -11.11 -0.46 -11.95
C CYS A 8 -10.96 -1.97 -11.80
N SER A 9 -9.86 -2.43 -11.19
CA SER A 9 -9.69 -3.83 -10.82
C SER A 9 -10.95 -4.25 -10.04
N THR A 10 -11.53 -5.39 -10.40
CA THR A 10 -12.71 -5.88 -9.70
C THR A 10 -12.32 -6.24 -8.25
N PRO A 11 -13.27 -6.21 -7.29
CA PRO A 11 -12.97 -6.58 -5.91
C PRO A 11 -12.35 -7.98 -5.77
N GLU A 12 -12.75 -8.93 -6.62
CA GLU A 12 -12.19 -10.28 -6.66
C GLU A 12 -10.73 -10.30 -7.12
N GLU A 13 -10.39 -9.53 -8.16
CA GLU A 13 -9.01 -9.37 -8.62
C GLU A 13 -8.12 -8.75 -7.54
N VAL A 14 -8.61 -7.71 -6.86
CA VAL A 14 -7.86 -7.06 -5.77
C VAL A 14 -7.63 -8.05 -4.63
N ALA A 15 -8.64 -8.83 -4.24
CA ALA A 15 -8.51 -9.85 -3.20
C ALA A 15 -7.48 -10.94 -3.58
N ALA A 16 -7.48 -11.38 -4.84
CA ALA A 16 -6.49 -12.32 -5.34
C ALA A 16 -5.07 -11.73 -5.35
N GLU A 17 -4.91 -10.46 -5.74
CA GLU A 17 -3.63 -9.76 -5.67
C GLU A 17 -3.14 -9.61 -4.22
N VAL A 18 -4.00 -9.18 -3.30
CA VAL A 18 -3.67 -9.09 -1.87
C VAL A 18 -3.22 -10.44 -1.34
N ALA A 19 -3.91 -11.53 -1.68
CA ALA A 19 -3.49 -12.87 -1.29
C ALA A 19 -2.11 -13.25 -1.83
N ALA A 20 -1.83 -12.91 -3.10
CA ALA A 20 -0.53 -13.17 -3.72
C ALA A 20 0.60 -12.35 -3.08
N TYR A 21 0.37 -11.07 -2.81
CA TYR A 21 1.33 -10.17 -2.18
C TYR A 21 1.57 -10.52 -0.71
N ALA A 22 0.54 -10.88 0.05
CA ALA A 22 0.67 -11.31 1.45
C ALA A 22 1.41 -12.65 1.61
N ALA A 23 1.43 -13.47 0.56
CA ALA A 23 2.26 -14.68 0.53
C ALA A 23 3.74 -14.36 0.27
N MET A 24 4.06 -13.15 -0.22
CA MET A 24 5.44 -12.68 -0.31
C MET A 24 5.92 -12.28 1.07
N ARG A 25 7.17 -12.60 1.41
CA ARG A 25 7.77 -12.16 2.67
C ARG A 25 8.40 -10.78 2.47
N PRO A 26 8.09 -9.78 3.33
CA PRO A 26 8.74 -8.48 3.27
C PRO A 26 10.24 -8.62 3.45
N HIS A 27 11.00 -7.84 2.70
CA HIS A 27 12.44 -7.77 2.86
C HIS A 27 12.77 -6.87 4.07
N PRO A 28 13.38 -7.41 5.14
CA PRO A 28 13.82 -6.59 6.26
C PRO A 28 14.98 -5.69 5.80
N MET A 29 14.88 -4.39 6.09
CA MET A 29 15.95 -3.45 5.83
C MET A 29 16.69 -3.09 7.12
N SER A 30 18.01 -3.07 7.06
CA SER A 30 18.83 -2.46 8.09
C SER A 30 18.90 -0.93 7.89
N LEU A 31 19.29 -0.19 8.94
CA LEU A 31 19.55 1.24 8.83
C LEU A 31 20.63 1.54 7.78
N ARG A 32 21.61 0.64 7.64
CA ARG A 32 22.65 0.76 6.63
C ARG A 32 22.05 0.71 5.21
N ASP A 33 21.13 -0.21 4.96
CA ASP A 33 20.47 -0.33 3.65
C ASP A 33 19.67 0.93 3.31
N ILE A 34 18.99 1.51 4.30
CA ILE A 34 18.27 2.78 4.14
C ILE A 34 19.24 3.90 3.74
N LEU A 35 20.37 4.02 4.42
CA LEU A 35 21.38 5.06 4.14
C LEU A 35 22.07 4.86 2.78
N THR A 36 22.06 3.65 2.21
CA THR A 36 22.62 3.40 0.88
C THR A 36 21.73 3.86 -0.28
N HIS A 37 20.44 4.14 -0.01
CA HIS A 37 19.53 4.69 -1.01
C HIS A 37 19.71 6.21 -1.13
N THR A 38 20.73 6.64 -1.87
CA THR A 38 21.03 8.06 -2.08
C THR A 38 20.23 8.69 -3.22
N GLU A 39 19.71 7.85 -4.12
CA GLU A 39 18.95 8.28 -5.30
C GLU A 39 17.44 8.09 -5.08
N PRO A 40 16.61 9.15 -5.17
CA PRO A 40 15.17 9.05 -4.95
C PRO A 40 14.46 8.02 -5.85
N VAL A 41 14.94 7.84 -7.08
CA VAL A 41 14.35 6.92 -8.05
C VAL A 41 14.55 5.46 -7.63
N THR A 42 15.73 5.10 -7.11
CA THR A 42 15.99 3.73 -6.65
C THR A 42 15.21 3.43 -5.38
N LEU A 43 15.10 4.40 -4.48
CA LEU A 43 14.25 4.29 -3.30
C LEU A 43 12.78 4.13 -3.66
N ALA A 44 12.27 4.91 -4.62
CA ALA A 44 10.89 4.80 -5.08
C ALA A 44 10.60 3.42 -5.68
N ALA A 45 11.50 2.88 -6.51
CA ALA A 45 11.36 1.55 -7.07
C ALA A 45 11.31 0.47 -5.96
N PHE A 46 12.21 0.58 -4.98
CA PHE A 46 12.22 -0.32 -3.82
C PHE A 46 10.92 -0.22 -3.00
N LEU A 47 10.46 0.99 -2.70
CA LEU A 47 9.21 1.19 -1.95
C LEU A 47 8.00 0.68 -2.73
N GLN A 48 7.98 0.85 -4.05
CA GLN A 48 6.91 0.34 -4.90
C GLN A 48 6.85 -1.20 -4.93
N SER A 49 7.99 -1.89 -4.77
CA SER A 49 8.00 -3.36 -4.64
C SER A 49 7.66 -3.83 -3.22
N GLU A 50 8.16 -3.14 -2.18
CA GLU A 50 8.05 -3.62 -0.80
C GLU A 50 6.80 -3.17 -0.04
N VAL A 51 6.35 -1.93 -0.24
CA VAL A 51 5.23 -1.39 0.53
C VAL A 51 3.93 -2.16 0.24
N PRO A 52 3.58 -2.51 -1.03
CA PRO A 52 2.39 -3.32 -1.29
C PRO A 52 2.39 -4.68 -0.59
N ILE A 53 3.55 -5.33 -0.44
CA ILE A 53 3.69 -6.60 0.30
C ILE A 53 3.25 -6.40 1.76
N ARG A 54 3.79 -5.38 2.42
CA ARG A 54 3.50 -5.06 3.83
C ARG A 54 2.05 -4.64 4.04
N VAL A 55 1.48 -3.88 3.09
CA VAL A 55 0.07 -3.49 3.14
C VAL A 55 -0.82 -4.72 2.97
N ALA A 56 -0.50 -5.63 2.05
CA ALA A 56 -1.25 -6.87 1.85
C ALA A 56 -1.22 -7.79 3.08
N GLU A 57 -0.05 -7.96 3.72
CA GLU A 57 0.05 -8.68 5.00
C GLU A 57 -0.84 -8.05 6.08
N ARG A 58 -0.86 -6.71 6.15
CA ARG A 58 -1.67 -6.00 7.15
C ARG A 58 -3.16 -6.17 6.90
N ILE A 59 -3.60 -6.16 5.64
CA ILE A 59 -4.99 -6.46 5.24
C ILE A 59 -5.34 -7.87 5.74
N ARG A 60 -4.50 -8.87 5.47
CA ARG A 60 -4.71 -10.25 5.95
C ARG A 60 -4.80 -10.35 7.47
N SER A 61 -3.94 -9.64 8.20
CA SER A 61 -4.01 -9.62 9.67
C SER A 61 -5.33 -9.05 10.21
N ILE A 62 -5.96 -8.11 9.51
CA ILE A 62 -7.30 -7.63 9.88
C ILE A 62 -8.35 -8.71 9.57
N GLU A 63 -8.26 -9.32 8.38
CA GLU A 63 -9.20 -10.36 7.93
C GLU A 63 -9.20 -11.61 8.81
N GLU A 64 -8.07 -11.90 9.47
CA GLU A 64 -7.93 -13.01 10.43
C GLU A 64 -8.69 -12.77 11.74
N LEU A 65 -9.05 -11.53 12.06
CA LEU A 65 -9.80 -11.22 13.27
C LEU A 65 -11.28 -11.61 13.10
N PRO A 66 -11.89 -12.30 14.07
CA PRO A 66 -13.29 -12.67 13.99
C PRO A 66 -14.17 -11.41 13.99
N MET A 67 -15.13 -11.36 13.05
CA MET A 67 -16.09 -10.25 12.93
C MET A 67 -15.44 -8.87 12.72
N TRP A 68 -14.24 -8.82 12.14
CA TRP A 68 -13.55 -7.56 11.85
C TRP A 68 -14.43 -6.62 11.02
N ASP A 69 -15.23 -7.19 10.12
CA ASP A 69 -16.15 -6.50 9.24
C ASP A 69 -17.31 -5.85 10.01
N GLN A 70 -17.63 -6.29 11.23
CA GLN A 70 -18.69 -5.71 12.07
C GLN A 70 -18.20 -4.51 12.89
N VAL A 71 -16.89 -4.39 13.08
CA VAL A 71 -16.29 -3.27 13.83
C VAL A 71 -15.98 -2.15 12.84
N THR A 72 -16.73 -1.05 12.91
CA THR A 72 -16.63 0.07 11.95
C THR A 72 -15.19 0.55 11.74
N SER A 73 -14.42 0.73 12.82
CA SER A 73 -13.04 1.21 12.72
C SER A 73 -12.09 0.21 12.04
N LEU A 74 -12.30 -1.10 12.22
CA LEU A 74 -11.52 -2.13 11.53
C LEU A 74 -11.89 -2.20 10.05
N ARG A 75 -13.18 -2.05 9.73
CA ARG A 75 -13.65 -1.97 8.33
C ARG A 75 -13.06 -0.76 7.61
N GLU A 76 -13.12 0.42 8.23
CA GLU A 76 -12.54 1.65 7.67
C GLU A 76 -11.01 1.52 7.50
N ALA A 77 -10.32 0.90 8.45
CA ALA A 77 -8.89 0.64 8.34
C ALA A 77 -8.59 -0.35 7.20
N HIS A 78 -9.39 -1.40 7.04
CA HIS A 78 -9.28 -2.37 5.94
C HIS A 78 -9.50 -1.70 4.59
N ASP A 79 -10.60 -0.97 4.41
CA ASP A 79 -10.94 -0.27 3.17
C ASP A 79 -9.83 0.73 2.77
N SER A 80 -9.29 1.46 3.75
CA SER A 80 -8.18 2.39 3.57
C SER A 80 -6.89 1.69 3.12
N LEU A 81 -6.58 0.53 3.71
CA LEU A 81 -5.42 -0.29 3.31
C LEU A 81 -5.60 -0.89 1.91
N VAL A 82 -6.79 -1.37 1.57
CA VAL A 82 -7.11 -1.88 0.23
C VAL A 82 -6.94 -0.79 -0.81
N GLN A 83 -7.47 0.41 -0.55
CA GLN A 83 -7.30 1.56 -1.44
C GLN A 83 -5.81 1.93 -1.60
N THR A 84 -5.07 2.00 -0.50
CA THR A 84 -3.62 2.24 -0.52
C THR A 84 -2.86 1.21 -1.35
N PHE A 85 -3.20 -0.08 -1.20
CA PHE A 85 -2.61 -1.18 -1.96
C PHE A 85 -2.81 -0.98 -3.46
N VAL A 86 -4.04 -0.71 -3.89
CA VAL A 86 -4.39 -0.48 -5.29
C VAL A 86 -3.64 0.73 -5.85
N GLU A 87 -3.61 1.85 -5.13
CA GLU A 87 -2.92 3.07 -5.58
C GLU A 87 -1.41 2.85 -5.75
N LEU A 88 -0.76 2.17 -4.80
CA LEU A 88 0.67 1.86 -4.88
C LEU A 88 1.01 0.89 -6.01
N ARG A 89 0.10 -0.05 -6.31
CA ARG A 89 0.27 -1.00 -7.42
C ARG A 89 0.12 -0.35 -8.78
N GLN A 90 -0.79 0.61 -8.91
CA GLN A 90 -1.15 1.22 -10.19
C GLN A 90 -0.34 2.48 -10.51
N VAL A 91 0.35 3.08 -9.53
CA VAL A 91 1.12 4.29 -9.77
C VAL A 91 2.22 4.02 -10.80
N SER A 92 2.19 4.78 -11.88
CA SER A 92 3.19 4.66 -12.94
C SER A 92 4.50 5.29 -12.47
N GLY A 93 5.62 4.60 -12.70
CA GLY A 93 6.94 5.18 -12.48
C GLY A 93 7.19 6.32 -13.47
N ASP A 94 7.10 7.55 -13.02
CA ASP A 94 7.53 8.73 -13.76
C ASP A 94 8.93 9.15 -13.33
N THR A 95 9.73 9.68 -14.26
CA THR A 95 11.10 10.14 -13.95
C THR A 95 11.13 11.24 -12.88
N GLN A 96 10.01 11.95 -12.71
CA GLN A 96 9.85 13.02 -11.72
C GLN A 96 9.29 12.55 -10.37
N LEU A 97 8.90 11.27 -10.24
CA LEU A 97 8.33 10.67 -9.03
C LEU A 97 7.11 11.41 -8.44
N SER A 98 6.48 12.27 -9.23
CA SER A 98 5.46 13.20 -8.75
C SER A 98 4.19 12.45 -8.35
N ASN A 99 3.79 11.48 -9.18
CA ASN A 99 2.64 10.61 -8.94
C ASN A 99 2.91 9.69 -7.76
N PHE A 100 4.10 9.06 -7.72
CA PHE A 100 4.51 8.19 -6.62
C PHE A 100 4.49 8.92 -5.28
N THR A 101 5.08 10.11 -5.24
CA THR A 101 5.10 10.95 -4.03
C THR A 101 3.69 11.33 -3.58
N SER A 102 2.80 11.64 -4.53
CA SER A 102 1.40 11.95 -4.22
C SER A 102 0.67 10.77 -3.58
N VAL A 103 0.83 9.56 -4.13
CA VAL A 103 0.25 8.33 -3.57
C VAL A 103 0.79 8.06 -2.16
N VAL A 104 2.12 8.10 -1.98
CA VAL A 104 2.74 7.85 -0.66
C VAL A 104 2.29 8.87 0.38
N ARG A 105 2.20 10.16 0.02
CA ARG A 105 1.69 11.20 0.94
C ARG A 105 0.22 10.98 1.28
N GLY A 106 -0.59 10.56 0.32
CA GLY A 106 -1.99 10.18 0.52
C GLY A 106 -2.13 9.05 1.54
N ALA A 107 -1.39 7.96 1.32
CA ALA A 107 -1.36 6.80 2.21
C ALA A 107 -0.93 7.17 3.64
N ILE A 108 0.14 7.96 3.80
CA ILE A 108 0.61 8.43 5.12
C ILE A 108 -0.48 9.23 5.83
N LYS A 109 -1.13 10.18 5.12
CA LYS A 109 -2.18 11.03 5.70
C LYS A 109 -3.39 10.20 6.14
N GLN A 110 -3.81 9.22 5.35
CA GLN A 110 -4.91 8.32 5.69
C GLN A 110 -4.60 7.48 6.94
N GLN A 111 -3.34 7.04 7.09
CA GLN A 111 -2.92 6.20 8.21
C GLN A 111 -2.63 6.98 9.50
N GLN A 112 -2.32 8.28 9.43
CA GLN A 112 -2.12 9.12 10.63
C GLN A 112 -3.36 9.16 11.53
N HIS A 113 -4.55 9.11 10.96
CA HIS A 113 -5.80 9.11 11.72
C HIS A 113 -6.07 7.77 12.43
N ALA A 114 -5.54 6.66 11.90
CA ALA A 114 -5.76 5.32 12.45
C ALA A 114 -5.07 5.08 13.81
N VAL A 115 -4.00 5.82 14.12
CA VAL A 115 -3.26 5.69 15.39
C VAL A 115 -3.85 6.57 16.50
N MET A 116 -4.60 7.64 16.16
CA MET A 116 -5.14 8.59 17.14
C MET A 116 -6.54 8.24 17.66
N THR A 117 -7.16 7.16 17.19
CA THR A 117 -8.50 6.72 17.61
C THR A 117 -8.51 5.58 18.65
N MET A 118 -7.33 5.21 19.18
CA MET A 118 -7.20 4.24 20.28
C MET A 118 -7.21 4.90 21.65
#